data_AF-A0A2H0U940-F1
#
_entry.id   AF-A0A2H0U940-F1
#
_cell.length_a   1.000
_cell.length_b   1.000
_cell.length_c   1.000
_cell.angle_alpha   90.00
_cell.angle_beta   90.00
_cell.angle_gamma   90.00
#
_symmetry.space_group_name_H-M   'P 1'
#
loop_
_entity.id
_entity.type
_entity.pdbx_description
1 polymer ?
#
loop_
_entity_poly.entity_id
_entity_poly.type
_entity_poly.pdbx_seq_one_letter_code
_entity_poly.pdbx_strand_id
1 'polypeptide(L)'
;MRYGAMFGWGVVIYAVVFLVWSGFLTYGFIEGMLPRILGFAALVAATSTAALSLRLSTWYDVLPYSLSWMVVVMLLDGIFSFPFVGFAIYADPNVWVGYALVAIVPLAAIRIASFYRRPHSVESQ
;
A
#
# COMPACT_ATOMS: atom_id res chain seq x y z
N MET A 1 17.54 -11.40 2.24
CA MET A 1 16.34 -10.63 1.89
C MET A 1 15.67 -11.28 0.69
N ARG A 2 14.33 -11.37 0.66
CA ARG A 2 13.60 -11.98 -0.46
C ARG A 2 13.35 -10.90 -1.51
N TYR A 3 14.35 -10.60 -2.34
CA TYR A 3 14.30 -9.51 -3.33
C TYR A 3 13.11 -9.62 -4.29
N GLY A 4 12.71 -10.84 -4.67
CA GLY A 4 11.52 -11.05 -5.49
C GLY A 4 10.22 -10.62 -4.82
N ALA A 5 10.10 -10.77 -3.49
CA ALA A 5 8.94 -10.30 -2.74
C ALA A 5 8.98 -8.79 -2.48
N MET A 6 10.16 -8.16 -2.44
CA MET A 6 10.28 -6.69 -2.46
C MET A 6 9.72 -6.12 -3.76
N PHE A 7 10.27 -6.52 -4.91
CA PHE A 7 9.82 -5.93 -6.17
C PHE A 7 8.42 -6.37 -6.59
N GLY A 8 8.10 -7.67 -6.43
CA GLY A 8 6.83 -8.23 -6.88
C GLY A 8 5.63 -7.58 -6.21
N TRP A 9 5.67 -7.39 -4.89
CA TRP A 9 4.56 -6.75 -4.18
C TRP A 9 4.39 -5.27 -4.51
N GLY A 10 5.47 -4.53 -4.77
CA GLY A 10 5.38 -3.14 -5.25
C GLY A 10 4.60 -3.03 -6.56
N VAL A 11 4.89 -3.93 -7.51
CA VAL A 11 4.16 -4.00 -8.79
C VAL A 11 2.70 -4.42 -8.58
N VAL A 12 2.43 -5.40 -7.72
CA VAL A 12 1.06 -5.85 -7.42
C VAL A 12 0.24 -4.74 -6.76
N ILE A 13 0.81 -4.01 -5.79
CA ILE A 13 0.16 -2.88 -5.14
C ILE A 13 -0.21 -1.82 -6.20
N TYR A 14 0.73 -1.48 -7.08
CA TYR A 14 0.48 -0.54 -8.17
C TYR A 14 -0.65 -1.03 -9.09
N ALA A 15 -0.58 -2.28 -9.54
CA ALA A 15 -1.58 -2.86 -10.44
C ALA A 15 -2.99 -2.85 -9.83
N VAL A 16 -3.14 -3.18 -8.55
CA VAL A 16 -4.43 -3.13 -7.85
C VAL A 16 -4.98 -1.71 -7.82
N VAL A 17 -4.15 -0.73 -7.45
CA VAL A 17 -4.57 0.68 -7.38
C VAL A 17 -4.94 1.20 -8.76
N PHE A 18 -4.12 0.89 -9.77
CA PHE A 18 -4.36 1.30 -11.15
C PHE A 18 -5.65 0.68 -11.72
N LEU A 19 -5.95 -0.58 -11.40
CA LEU A 19 -7.20 -1.24 -11.80
C LEU A 19 -8.41 -0.60 -11.12
N VAL A 20 -8.33 -0.32 -9.81
CA VAL A 20 -9.39 0.37 -9.07
C VAL A 20 -9.66 1.76 -9.66
N TRP A 21 -8.60 2.52 -9.92
CA TRP A 21 -8.68 3.82 -10.58
C TRP A 21 -9.29 3.73 -11.99
N SER A 22 -8.82 2.78 -12.81
CA SER A 22 -9.35 2.54 -14.16
C SER A 22 -10.83 2.16 -14.13
N GLY A 23 -11.25 1.39 -13.14
CA GLY A 23 -12.66 1.09 -12.88
C GLY A 23 -13.47 2.36 -12.60
N PHE A 24 -12.99 3.23 -11.71
CA PHE A 24 -13.66 4.50 -11.43
C PHE A 24 -13.77 5.41 -12.65
N LEU A 25 -12.71 5.51 -13.46
CA LEU A 25 -12.75 6.25 -14.72
C LEU A 25 -13.80 5.68 -15.69
N THR A 26 -13.87 4.35 -15.82
CA THR A 26 -14.81 3.68 -16.74
C THR A 26 -16.27 3.93 -16.37
N TYR A 27 -16.58 3.97 -15.08
CA TYR A 27 -17.94 4.21 -14.58
C TYR A 27 -18.25 5.69 -14.31
N GLY A 28 -17.32 6.61 -14.59
CA GLY A 28 -17.51 8.05 -14.38
C GLY A 28 -17.45 8.50 -12.91
N PHE A 29 -16.96 7.67 -11.99
CA PHE A 29 -16.77 8.00 -10.58
C PHE A 29 -15.44 8.74 -10.35
N ILE A 30 -15.26 9.87 -11.03
CA ILE A 30 -13.99 10.61 -11.02
C ILE A 30 -13.96 11.67 -9.91
N GLU A 31 -15.13 12.15 -9.49
CA GLU A 31 -15.26 13.22 -8.50
C GLU A 31 -15.95 12.76 -7.21
N GLY A 32 -15.55 13.36 -6.08
CA GLY A 32 -16.17 13.15 -4.77
C GLY A 32 -15.37 12.28 -3.80
N MET A 33 -15.88 12.14 -2.57
CA MET A 33 -15.19 11.40 -1.50
C MET A 33 -15.21 9.88 -1.70
N LEU A 34 -16.21 9.34 -2.39
CA LEU A 34 -16.41 7.89 -2.54
C LEU A 34 -15.24 7.18 -3.26
N PRO A 35 -14.82 7.57 -4.48
CA PRO A 35 -13.69 6.94 -5.17
C PRO A 35 -12.39 7.06 -4.37
N ARG A 36 -12.21 8.18 -3.65
CA ARG A 36 -11.04 8.41 -2.80
C ARG A 36 -11.00 7.47 -1.59
N ILE A 37 -12.11 7.30 -0.87
CA ILE A 37 -12.22 6.37 0.26
C ILE A 37 -11.98 4.94 -0.21
N LEU A 38 -12.61 4.53 -1.31
CA LEU A 38 -12.46 3.18 -1.86
C LEU A 38 -11.03 2.92 -2.38
N GLY A 39 -10.41 3.91 -3.02
CA GLY A 39 -9.01 3.84 -3.45
C GLY A 39 -8.05 3.64 -2.28
N PHE A 40 -8.21 4.43 -1.21
CA PHE A 40 -7.41 4.25 0.01
C PHE A 40 -7.70 2.92 0.70
N ALA A 41 -8.95 2.46 0.73
CA ALA A 41 -9.30 1.15 1.30
C ALA A 41 -8.63 0.00 0.52
N ALA A 42 -8.65 0.05 -0.81
CA ALA A 42 -7.97 -0.93 -1.66
C ALA A 42 -6.45 -0.92 -1.43
N LEU A 43 -5.85 0.27 -1.33
CA LEU A 43 -4.43 0.44 -1.05
C LEU A 43 -4.05 -0.15 0.32
N VAL A 44 -4.84 0.14 1.35
CA VAL A 44 -4.66 -0.41 2.71
C VAL A 44 -4.76 -1.93 2.69
N ALA A 45 -5.75 -2.49 1.99
CA ALA A 45 -5.93 -3.93 1.88
C ALA A 45 -4.77 -4.61 1.14
N ALA A 46 -4.32 -4.04 0.02
CA ALA A 46 -3.21 -4.59 -0.78
C ALA A 46 -1.89 -4.58 0.00
N THR A 47 -1.56 -3.44 0.63
CA THR A 47 -0.32 -3.26 1.39
C THR A 47 -0.32 -4.09 2.68
N SER A 48 -1.46 -4.24 3.35
CA SER A 48 -1.61 -5.12 4.51
C SER A 48 -1.43 -6.59 4.13
N THR A 49 -2.08 -7.03 3.04
CA THR A 49 -1.93 -8.39 2.52
C THR A 49 -0.47 -8.68 2.15
N ALA A 50 0.20 -7.75 1.48
CA ALA A 50 1.61 -7.84 1.13
C ALA A 50 2.47 -8.05 2.38
N ALA A 51 2.28 -7.20 3.40
CA ALA A 51 3.03 -7.28 4.66
C ALA A 51 2.84 -8.63 5.38
N LEU A 52 1.59 -9.08 5.51
CA LEU A 52 1.25 -10.34 6.17
C LEU A 52 1.77 -11.56 5.42
N SER A 53 1.84 -11.50 4.08
CA SER A 53 2.36 -12.58 3.24
C SER A 53 3.86 -12.82 3.45
N LEU A 54 4.62 -11.79 3.84
CA LEU A 54 6.05 -11.91 4.11
C LEU A 54 6.33 -12.72 5.38
N ARG A 55 5.33 -12.90 6.25
CA ARG A 55 5.44 -13.62 7.54
C ARG A 55 6.56 -13.09 8.44
N LEU A 56 6.91 -11.82 8.30
CA LEU A 56 7.92 -11.17 9.14
C LEU A 56 7.28 -10.85 10.51
N SER A 57 8.02 -11.12 11.58
CA SER A 57 7.56 -10.90 12.96
C SER A 57 7.88 -9.50 13.48
N THR A 58 8.85 -8.82 12.87
CA THR A 58 9.40 -7.56 13.39
C THR A 58 9.12 -6.42 12.42
N TRP A 59 8.73 -5.27 12.97
CA TRP A 59 8.48 -4.07 12.18
C TRP A 59 9.75 -3.55 11.48
N TYR A 60 10.92 -3.71 12.11
CA TYR A 60 12.22 -3.36 11.52
C TYR A 60 12.51 -4.12 10.23
N ASP A 61 12.08 -5.37 10.14
CA ASP A 61 12.32 -6.20 8.94
C ASP A 61 11.43 -5.79 7.77
N VAL A 62 10.30 -5.14 8.04
CA VAL A 62 9.26 -4.81 7.06
C VAL A 62 9.47 -3.44 6.47
N LEU A 63 10.02 -2.51 7.26
CA LEU A 63 10.32 -1.15 6.86
C LEU A 63 11.11 -1.02 5.55
N PRO A 64 12.20 -1.78 5.31
CA PRO A 64 12.90 -1.71 4.01
C PRO A 64 12.03 -2.23 2.85
N TYR A 65 11.13 -3.19 3.10
CA TYR A 65 10.21 -3.68 2.06
C TYR A 65 9.16 -2.62 1.74
N SER A 66 8.51 -2.02 2.73
CA SER A 66 7.47 -1.01 2.50
C SER A 66 8.02 0.24 1.83
N LEU A 67 9.24 0.68 2.20
CA LEU A 67 9.93 1.75 1.51
C LEU A 67 10.26 1.38 0.06
N SER A 68 10.72 0.15 -0.20
CA SER A 68 10.97 -0.30 -1.57
C SER A 68 9.69 -0.32 -2.42
N TRP A 69 8.56 -0.72 -1.84
CA TRP A 69 7.27 -0.70 -2.52
C TRP A 69 6.83 0.73 -2.85
N MET A 70 6.99 1.66 -1.91
CA MET A 70 6.72 3.08 -2.15
C MET A 70 7.53 3.60 -3.34
N VAL A 71 8.83 3.32 -3.38
CA VAL A 71 9.69 3.73 -4.50
C VAL A 71 9.25 3.11 -5.82
N VAL A 72 8.93 1.81 -5.84
CA VAL A 72 8.41 1.13 -7.03
C VAL A 72 7.12 1.77 -7.51
N VAL A 73 6.17 2.04 -6.62
CA VAL A 73 4.91 2.71 -6.93
C VAL A 73 5.15 4.11 -7.50
N MET A 74 6.03 4.91 -6.89
CA MET A 74 6.37 6.25 -7.38
C MET A 74 7.01 6.21 -8.78
N LEU A 75 7.89 5.23 -9.04
CA LEU A 75 8.51 5.04 -10.35
C LEU A 75 7.47 4.63 -11.40
N LEU A 76 6.56 3.73 -11.05
CA LEU A 76 5.49 3.30 -11.96
C LEU A 76 4.51 4.46 -12.26
N ASP A 77 4.18 5.30 -11.27
CA ASP A 77 3.44 6.54 -11.51
C ASP A 77 4.20 7.49 -12.45
N GLY A 78 5.51 7.63 -12.25
CA GLY A 78 6.36 8.42 -13.15
C GLY A 78 6.40 7.89 -14.58
N ILE A 79 6.22 6.58 -14.80
CA ILE A 79 6.24 5.96 -16.13
C ILE A 79 4.84 6.02 -16.77
N PHE A 80 3.80 5.67 -16.03
CA PHE A 80 2.46 5.48 -16.57
C PHE A 80 1.55 6.69 -16.42
N SER A 81 1.78 7.57 -15.45
CA SER A 81 0.91 8.72 -15.18
C SER A 81 1.52 10.03 -15.69
N PHE A 82 2.85 10.17 -15.64
CA PHE A 82 3.57 11.37 -16.10
C PHE A 82 3.31 11.75 -17.57
N PRO A 83 3.24 10.81 -18.55
CA PRO A 83 2.98 11.19 -19.94
C PRO A 83 1.60 11.84 -20.17
N PHE A 84 0.65 11.58 -19.28
CA PHE A 84 -0.73 12.06 -19.42
C PHE A 84 -1.01 13.32 -18.59
N VAL A 85 -0.48 13.37 -17.36
CA VAL A 85 -0.80 14.42 -16.38
C VAL A 85 0.40 15.37 -16.13
N GLY A 86 1.61 14.98 -16.54
CA GLY A 86 2.84 15.72 -16.28
C GLY A 86 3.14 15.87 -14.79
N PHE A 87 3.84 16.95 -14.40
CA PHE A 87 4.17 17.24 -13.00
C PHE A 87 2.96 17.56 -12.12
N ALA A 88 1.78 17.80 -12.70
CA ALA A 88 0.58 18.14 -11.95
C ALA A 88 0.13 17.01 -10.99
N ILE A 89 0.50 15.75 -11.27
CA ILE A 89 0.23 14.62 -10.36
C ILE A 89 0.88 14.81 -8.99
N TYR A 90 2.08 15.39 -8.93
CA TYR A 90 2.80 15.60 -7.68
C TYR A 90 2.31 16.84 -6.91
N ALA A 91 1.45 17.65 -7.51
CA ALA A 91 0.80 18.77 -6.82
C ALA A 91 -0.42 18.32 -6.00
N ASP A 92 -0.97 17.12 -6.25
CA ASP A 92 -2.11 16.59 -5.50
C ASP A 92 -1.63 15.96 -4.16
N PRO A 93 -2.07 16.49 -2.99
CA PRO A 93 -1.76 15.90 -1.68
C PRO A 93 -2.19 14.43 -1.55
N ASN A 94 -3.19 13.98 -2.32
CA ASN A 94 -3.70 12.60 -2.28
C ASN A 94 -2.65 11.58 -2.70
N VAL A 95 -1.83 11.96 -3.66
CA VAL A 95 -0.77 11.11 -4.20
C VAL A 95 0.28 10.88 -3.11
N TRP A 96 0.65 11.94 -2.39
CA TRP A 96 1.55 11.85 -1.23
C TRP A 96 0.96 11.03 -0.08
N VAL A 97 -0.34 11.17 0.20
CA VAL A 97 -1.04 10.32 1.18
C VAL A 97 -0.98 8.86 0.75
N GLY A 98 -1.18 8.56 -0.53
CA GLY A 98 -1.01 7.21 -1.08
C GLY A 98 0.38 6.64 -0.82
N TYR A 99 1.43 7.41 -1.11
CA TYR A 99 2.81 6.99 -0.86
C TYR A 99 3.09 6.74 0.62
N ALA A 100 2.59 7.62 1.50
CA ALA A 100 2.70 7.45 2.95
C ALA A 100 1.97 6.18 3.43
N LEU A 101 0.78 5.87 2.89
CA LEU A 101 0.05 4.65 3.21
C LEU A 101 0.82 3.40 2.80
N VAL A 102 1.45 3.39 1.61
CA VAL A 102 2.29 2.25 1.17
C VAL A 102 3.44 2.00 2.15
N ALA A 103 4.05 3.06 2.70
CA ALA A 103 5.16 2.93 3.64
C ALA A 103 4.70 2.51 5.06
N ILE A 104 3.60 3.09 5.57
CA ILE A 104 3.20 3.02 6.98
C ILE A 104 2.25 1.85 7.26
N VAL A 105 1.28 1.59 6.38
CA VAL A 105 0.23 0.57 6.62
C VAL A 105 0.81 -0.83 6.86
N PRO A 106 1.84 -1.29 6.11
CA PRO A 106 2.50 -2.57 6.38
C PRO A 106 3.01 -2.72 7.82
N LEU A 107 3.54 -1.63 8.39
CA LEU A 107 4.07 -1.62 9.76
C LEU A 107 2.94 -1.76 10.78
N ALA A 108 1.85 -1.02 10.57
CA ALA A 108 0.66 -1.11 11.41
C ALA A 108 0.04 -2.51 11.36
N ALA A 109 -0.09 -3.09 10.16
CA ALA A 109 -0.66 -4.42 9.96
C ALA A 109 0.10 -5.51 10.74
N ILE A 110 1.44 -5.47 10.71
CA ILE A 110 2.26 -6.45 11.42
C ILE A 110 2.24 -6.22 12.93
N ARG A 111 2.22 -4.96 13.39
CA ARG A 111 2.08 -4.65 14.82
C ARG A 111 0.76 -5.19 15.38
N ILE A 112 -0.35 -4.98 14.68
CA ILE A 112 -1.67 -5.49 15.06
C ILE A 112 -1.67 -7.03 15.05
N ALA A 113 -1.16 -7.66 13.98
CA ALA A 113 -1.09 -9.12 13.88
C ALA A 113 -0.22 -9.74 14.98
N SER A 114 0.88 -9.08 15.35
CA SER A 114 1.76 -9.52 16.45
C SER A 114 1.08 -9.41 17.81
N PHE A 115 0.22 -8.41 18.01
CA PHE A 115 -0.57 -8.23 19.24
C PHE A 115 -1.57 -9.37 19.41
N TYR A 116 -2.33 -9.70 18.36
CA TYR A 116 -3.31 -10.80 18.37
C TYR A 116 -2.68 -12.20 18.50
N ARG A 117 -1.40 -12.38 18.14
CA ARG A 117 -0.69 -13.67 18.31
C ARG A 117 -0.14 -13.91 19.70
N ARG A 118 -0.17 -12.93 20.62
CA ARG A 118 0.25 -13.18 22.00
C ARG A 118 -0.81 -14.07 22.67
N PRO A 119 -0.47 -15.29 23.11
CA PRO A 119 -1.43 -16.12 23.82
C PRO A 119 -1.84 -15.40 25.11
N HIS A 120 -3.15 -15.20 25.30
CA HIS A 120 -3.73 -14.89 26.61
C HIS A 120 -3.56 -16.14 27.49
N SER A 121 -2.38 -16.30 28.09
CA SER A 121 -2.10 -17.44 28.97
C SER A 121 -1.47 -16.98 30.29
N VAL A 122 -2.10 -16.03 30.99
CA VAL A 122 -1.95 -15.88 32.44
C VAL A 122 -3.17 -15.12 32.97
N GLU A 123 -4.17 -15.83 33.52
CA GLU A 123 -4.95 -15.39 34.69
C GLU A 123 -6.02 -16.45 35.03
N SER A 124 -5.60 -17.49 35.74
CA SER A 124 -6.36 -18.15 36.81
C SER A 124 -5.50 -19.28 37.40
N GLN A 125 -4.60 -18.91 38.30
CA GLN A 125 -4.13 -19.80 39.37
C GLN A 125 -4.33 -19.07 40.69
#